data_AF-D0WDJ3-F1
#
_entry.id   AF-D0WDJ3-F1
#
_cell.length_a   1.000
_cell.length_b   1.000
_cell.length_c   1.000
_cell.angle_alpha   90.00
_cell.angle_beta   90.00
_cell.angle_gamma   90.00
#
_symmetry.space_group_name_H-M   'P 1'
#
loop_
_entity.id
_entity.type
_entity.pdbx_description
1 polymer ?
#
loop_
_entity_poly.entity_id
_entity_poly.type
_entity_poly.pdbx_seq_one_letter_code
_entity_poly.pdbx_strand_id
1 'polypeptide(L)'
;MSKYTLHFKYQAVLYYLHIRSQQRTADHYGISRTHLRRWIRAYQEGGVGALEHPQSKTMTDHRKNPFIADKPDHEKTQAELIEELCYMRAKVAYLKELKALSKKRTEKNKAKPSKH
;
A
#
# COMPACT_ATOMS: atom_id res chain seq x y z
N MET A 1 15.12 -12.24 -16.25
CA MET A 1 16.14 -12.79 -15.32
C MET A 1 16.33 -11.84 -14.16
N SER A 2 16.18 -12.31 -12.91
CA SER A 2 16.44 -11.46 -11.74
C SER A 2 17.94 -11.18 -11.64
N LYS A 3 18.35 -9.92 -11.43
CA LYS A 3 19.76 -9.50 -11.32
C LYS A 3 20.50 -10.17 -10.14
N TYR A 4 19.75 -10.67 -9.15
CA TYR A 4 20.30 -11.27 -7.93
C TYR A 4 19.66 -12.63 -7.70
N THR A 5 20.48 -13.64 -7.40
CA THR A 5 20.02 -15.00 -7.08
C THR A 5 19.32 -15.03 -5.71
N LEU A 6 18.42 -15.99 -5.51
CA LEU A 6 17.73 -16.18 -4.22
C LEU A 6 18.71 -16.33 -3.06
N HIS A 7 19.74 -17.15 -3.25
CA HIS A 7 20.79 -17.39 -2.26
C HIS A 7 21.49 -16.09 -1.84
N PHE A 8 21.87 -15.26 -2.81
CA PHE A 8 22.51 -13.97 -2.54
C PHE A 8 21.61 -13.03 -1.75
N LYS A 9 20.31 -12.95 -2.10
CA LYS A 9 19.33 -12.14 -1.35
C LYS A 9 19.20 -12.63 0.08
N TYR A 10 19.13 -13.94 0.28
CA TYR A 10 18.99 -14.54 1.60
C TYR A 10 20.22 -14.27 2.48
N GLN A 11 21.43 -14.42 1.94
CA GLN A 11 22.67 -14.09 2.64
C GLN A 11 22.71 -12.61 3.06
N ALA A 12 22.33 -11.69 2.17
CA ALA A 12 22.27 -10.26 2.49
C ALA A 12 21.27 -9.95 3.62
N VAL A 13 20.13 -10.63 3.66
CA VAL A 13 19.15 -10.49 4.74
C VAL A 13 19.67 -11.07 6.05
N LEU A 14 20.30 -12.25 6.05
CA LEU A 14 20.92 -12.83 7.24
C LEU A 14 21.99 -11.92 7.83
N TYR A 15 22.86 -11.36 6.99
CA TYR A 15 23.89 -10.43 7.43
C TYR A 15 23.29 -9.15 8.04
N TYR A 16 22.20 -8.63 7.47
CA TYR A 16 21.43 -7.57 8.09
C TYR A 16 20.89 -7.97 9.47
N LEU A 17 20.45 -9.22 9.67
CA LEU A 17 20.00 -9.70 10.97
C LEU A 17 21.14 -9.76 12.00
N HIS A 18 22.40 -9.90 11.59
CA HIS A 18 23.53 -9.82 12.53
C HIS A 18 23.93 -8.37 12.85
N ILE A 19 24.04 -7.51 11.83
CA ILE A 19 24.56 -6.13 12.01
C ILE A 19 23.47 -5.13 12.41
N ARG A 20 22.22 -5.41 12.08
CA ARG A 20 21.04 -4.53 12.28
C ARG A 20 21.16 -3.16 11.62
N SER A 21 22.10 -2.97 10.68
CA SER A 21 22.28 -1.75 9.90
C SER A 21 22.10 -2.02 8.40
N GLN A 22 21.12 -1.35 7.79
CA GLN A 22 20.86 -1.46 6.35
C GLN A 22 21.98 -0.86 5.51
N GLN A 23 22.60 0.24 5.98
CA GLN A 23 23.65 0.93 5.24
C GLN A 23 24.91 0.05 5.16
N ARG A 24 25.42 -0.40 6.31
CA ARG A 24 26.61 -1.25 6.38
C ARG A 24 26.44 -2.57 5.61
N THR A 25 25.24 -3.14 5.64
CA THR A 25 24.94 -4.35 4.85
C THR A 25 24.92 -4.06 3.36
N ALA A 26 24.30 -2.96 2.93
CA ALA A 26 24.28 -2.57 1.53
C ALA A 26 25.70 -2.32 0.98
N ASP A 27 26.53 -1.64 1.75
CA ASP A 27 27.93 -1.35 1.40
C ASP A 27 28.76 -2.64 1.32
N HIS A 28 28.60 -3.55 2.28
CA HIS A 28 29.31 -4.85 2.29
C HIS A 28 29.01 -5.72 1.06
N TYR A 29 27.75 -5.72 0.59
CA TYR A 29 27.34 -6.50 -0.58
C TYR A 29 27.38 -5.71 -1.90
N GLY A 30 27.79 -4.43 -1.88
CA GLY A 30 27.81 -3.56 -3.06
C GLY A 30 26.44 -3.35 -3.71
N ILE A 31 25.36 -3.41 -2.92
CA ILE A 31 23.98 -3.30 -3.42
C ILE A 31 23.33 -2.00 -2.98
N SER A 32 22.30 -1.56 -3.72
CA SER A 32 21.50 -0.42 -3.27
C SER A 32 20.75 -0.74 -1.99
N ARG A 33 20.78 0.20 -1.03
CA ARG A 33 20.00 0.14 0.21
C ARG A 33 18.50 -0.08 -0.04
N THR A 34 17.97 0.40 -1.17
CA THR A 34 16.56 0.22 -1.54
C THR A 34 16.25 -1.24 -1.88
N HIS A 35 17.16 -1.96 -2.55
CA HIS A 35 17.03 -3.39 -2.82
C HIS A 35 17.06 -4.19 -1.54
N LEU A 36 18.04 -3.93 -0.68
CA LEU A 36 18.14 -4.61 0.61
C LEU A 36 16.88 -4.41 1.45
N ARG A 37 16.35 -3.18 1.52
CA ARG A 37 15.11 -2.90 2.25
C ARG A 37 13.91 -3.70 1.71
N ARG A 38 13.80 -3.85 0.39
CA ARG A 38 12.74 -4.66 -0.23
C ARG A 38 12.87 -6.13 0.14
N TRP A 39 14.09 -6.67 0.15
CA TRP A 39 14.35 -8.06 0.53
C TRP A 39 14.06 -8.32 2.01
N ILE A 40 14.45 -7.41 2.91
CA ILE A 40 14.13 -7.51 4.34
C ILE A 40 12.61 -7.56 4.55
N ARG A 41 11.85 -6.67 3.89
CA ARG A 41 10.39 -6.67 3.99
C ARG A 41 9.77 -7.96 3.46
N ALA A 42 10.20 -8.42 2.29
CA ALA A 42 9.74 -9.68 1.72
C ALA A 42 9.99 -10.85 2.69
N TYR A 43 11.19 -10.90 3.27
CA TYR A 43 11.54 -11.94 4.25
C TYR A 43 10.71 -11.88 5.53
N GLN A 44 10.39 -10.68 6.03
CA GLN A 44 9.53 -10.51 7.20
C GLN A 44 8.06 -10.90 6.93
N GLU A 45 7.57 -10.69 5.70
CA GLU A 45 6.18 -10.96 5.34
C GLU A 45 5.93 -12.42 4.95
N GLY A 46 6.89 -13.08 4.28
CA GLY A 46 6.69 -14.42 3.73
C GLY A 46 7.94 -15.29 3.66
N GLY A 47 8.96 -14.99 4.48
CA GLY A 47 10.16 -15.79 4.62
C GLY A 47 10.96 -15.92 3.32
N VAL A 48 11.57 -17.10 3.10
CA VAL A 48 12.43 -17.35 1.94
C VAL A 48 11.64 -17.38 0.63
N GLY A 49 10.41 -17.91 0.62
CA GLY A 49 9.56 -17.96 -0.58
C GLY A 49 9.23 -16.57 -1.13
N ALA A 50 9.07 -15.57 -0.26
CA ALA A 50 8.84 -14.19 -0.66
C ALA A 50 10.09 -13.48 -1.26
N LEU A 51 11.31 -13.98 -1.01
CA LEU A 51 12.54 -13.46 -1.63
C LEU A 51 12.69 -13.89 -3.11
N GLU A 52 12.13 -15.04 -3.44
CA GLU A 52 12.11 -15.61 -4.78
C GLU A 52 11.10 -14.88 -5.67
N HIS A 53 9.90 -14.67 -5.13
CA HIS A 53 8.83 -13.91 -5.77
C HIS A 53 8.57 -12.63 -4.96
N PRO A 54 9.36 -11.56 -5.17
CA PRO A 54 9.07 -10.28 -4.53
C PRO A 54 7.72 -9.84 -5.08
N GLN A 55 6.65 -10.08 -4.32
CA GLN A 55 5.31 -9.61 -4.66
C GLN A 55 5.45 -8.09 -4.78
N SER A 56 5.44 -7.59 -6.01
CA SER A 56 5.23 -6.19 -6.23
C SER A 56 3.83 -5.93 -5.70
N LYS A 57 3.73 -5.42 -4.47
CA LYS A 57 2.58 -4.62 -4.07
C LYS A 57 2.63 -3.36 -4.94
N THR A 58 2.37 -3.52 -6.23
CA THR A 58 1.70 -2.49 -7.02
C THR A 58 0.49 -2.08 -6.20
N MET A 59 0.16 -0.80 -6.22
CA MET A 59 -0.97 -0.20 -5.50
C MET A 59 -2.34 -0.69 -6.00
N THR A 60 -2.48 -1.98 -6.26
CA THR A 60 -3.73 -2.73 -6.34
C THR A 60 -4.06 -3.31 -4.96
N ASP A 61 -3.74 -2.61 -3.88
CA ASP A 61 -4.65 -2.62 -2.73
C ASP A 61 -5.83 -1.72 -3.12
N HIS A 62 -6.63 -2.21 -4.07
CA HIS A 62 -8.01 -1.79 -4.13
C HIS A 62 -8.58 -2.31 -2.82
N ARG A 63 -8.62 -1.43 -1.81
CA ARG A 63 -9.27 -1.63 -0.52
C ARG A 63 -10.45 -2.57 -0.74
N LYS A 64 -10.30 -3.86 -0.39
CA LYS A 64 -11.39 -4.81 -0.57
C LYS A 64 -12.50 -4.25 0.29
N ASN A 65 -13.54 -3.75 -0.37
CA ASN A 65 -14.74 -3.32 0.30
C ASN A 65 -15.25 -4.59 0.99
N PRO A 66 -15.41 -4.62 2.33
CA PRO A 66 -15.81 -5.84 3.03
C PRO A 66 -17.20 -6.37 2.59
N PHE A 67 -17.89 -5.65 1.70
CA PHE A 67 -19.18 -6.00 1.11
C PHE A 67 -19.13 -6.45 -0.37
N ILE A 68 -17.97 -6.42 -1.03
CA ILE A 68 -17.84 -6.97 -2.39
C ILE A 68 -17.20 -8.35 -2.26
N ALA A 69 -18.03 -9.37 -2.06
CA ALA A 69 -17.65 -10.73 -2.41
C ALA A 69 -17.49 -10.81 -3.94
N ASP A 70 -16.54 -11.60 -4.43
CA ASP A 70 -16.36 -11.93 -5.86
C ASP A 70 -17.52 -12.82 -6.40
N LYS A 71 -18.75 -12.55 -5.95
CA LYS A 71 -19.95 -13.25 -6.37
C LYS A 71 -20.56 -12.51 -7.56
N PRO A 72 -20.82 -13.20 -8.68
CA PRO A 72 -21.46 -12.56 -9.83
C PRO A 72 -22.83 -12.02 -9.43
N ASP A 73 -23.18 -10.82 -9.92
CA ASP A 73 -24.37 -10.05 -9.50
C ASP A 73 -25.72 -10.78 -9.63
N HIS A 74 -25.76 -11.92 -10.33
CA HIS A 74 -26.96 -12.74 -10.49
C HIS A 74 -27.31 -13.62 -9.28
N GLU A 75 -26.43 -13.73 -8.28
CA GLU A 75 -26.67 -14.52 -7.06
C GLU A 75 -26.95 -13.68 -5.79
N LYS A 76 -26.78 -12.35 -5.85
CA LYS A 76 -27.01 -11.48 -4.69
C LYS A 76 -28.50 -11.35 -4.40
N THR A 77 -28.87 -11.45 -3.13
CA THR A 77 -30.27 -11.28 -2.70
C THR A 77 -30.67 -9.81 -2.80
N GLN A 78 -31.95 -9.50 -3.05
CA GLN A 78 -32.45 -8.13 -3.15
C GLN A 78 -32.06 -7.25 -1.94
N ALA A 79 -32.02 -7.83 -0.74
CA ALA A 79 -31.59 -7.15 0.48
C ALA A 79 -30.11 -6.73 0.44
N GLU A 80 -29.22 -7.60 -0.07
CA GLU A 80 -27.79 -7.32 -0.19
C GLU A 80 -27.53 -6.19 -1.19
N LEU A 81 -28.29 -6.16 -2.29
CA LEU A 81 -28.20 -5.08 -3.28
C LEU A 81 -28.67 -3.74 -2.71
N ILE A 82 -29.73 -3.73 -1.88
CA ILE A 82 -30.20 -2.53 -1.19
C ILE A 82 -29.16 -2.02 -0.20
N GLU A 83 -28.51 -2.91 0.55
CA GLU A 83 -27.45 -2.57 1.48
C GLU A 83 -26.22 -1.99 0.77
N GLU A 84 -25.80 -2.61 -0.34
CA GLU A 84 -24.72 -2.11 -1.19
C GLU A 84 -25.05 -0.71 -1.73
N LEU A 85 -26.26 -0.50 -2.24
CA LEU A 85 -26.71 0.82 -2.70
C LEU A 85 -26.73 1.86 -1.57
N CYS A 86 -27.17 1.48 -0.36
CA CYS A 86 -27.18 2.36 0.81
C CYS A 86 -25.76 2.78 1.20
N TYR A 87 -24.85 1.80 1.31
CA TYR A 87 -23.44 2.04 1.59
C TYR A 87 -22.79 2.96 0.55
N MET A 88 -23.04 2.70 -0.75
CA MET A 88 -22.48 3.50 -1.83
C MET A 88 -23.04 4.93 -1.85
N ARG A 89 -24.33 5.12 -1.57
CA ARG A 89 -24.95 6.44 -1.43
C ARG A 89 -24.36 7.22 -0.25
N ALA A 90 -24.20 6.59 0.91
CA ALA A 90 -23.58 7.21 2.08
C ALA A 90 -22.12 7.61 1.81
N LYS A 91 -21.34 6.75 1.15
CA LYS A 91 -19.96 7.02 0.78
C LYS A 91 -19.85 8.23 -0.17
N VAL A 92 -20.73 8.32 -1.18
CA VAL A 92 -20.75 9.46 -2.09
C VAL A 92 -21.15 10.76 -1.37
N ALA A 93 -22.12 10.71 -0.45
CA ALA A 93 -22.52 11.86 0.36
C ALA A 93 -21.35 12.39 1.21
N TYR A 94 -20.68 11.50 1.96
CA TYR A 94 -19.51 11.85 2.77
C TYR A 94 -18.39 12.50 1.94
N LEU A 95 -18.08 11.93 0.76
CA LEU A 95 -17.06 12.48 -0.14
C LEU A 95 -17.44 13.87 -0.67
N LYS A 96 -18.72 14.12 -0.93
CA LYS A 96 -19.21 15.45 -1.33
C LYS A 96 -19.06 16.47 -0.20
N GLU A 97 -19.37 16.09 1.03
CA GLU A 97 -19.19 16.95 2.20
C GLU A 97 -17.72 17.32 2.43
N LEU A 98 -16.81 16.34 2.33
CA LEU A 98 -15.37 16.60 2.43
C LEU A 98 -14.87 17.56 1.34
N LYS A 99 -15.30 17.36 0.10
CA LYS A 99 -14.94 18.25 -1.02
C LYS A 99 -15.48 19.66 -0.79
N ALA A 100 -16.71 19.80 -0.31
CA ALA A 100 -17.31 21.09 0.00
C ALA A 100 -16.57 21.82 1.14
N LEU A 101 -16.19 21.10 2.21
CA LEU A 101 -15.40 21.65 3.32
C LEU A 101 -14.01 22.11 2.87
N SER A 102 -13.34 21.31 2.04
CA SER A 102 -12.05 21.67 1.46
C SER A 102 -12.15 22.94 0.62
N LYS A 103 -13.15 23.03 -0.27
CA LYS A 103 -13.39 24.21 -1.11
C LYS A 103 -13.62 25.48 -0.26
N LYS A 104 -14.49 25.40 0.75
CA LYS A 104 -14.74 26.51 1.70
C LYS A 104 -13.46 26.96 2.44
N ARG A 105 -12.59 26.03 2.85
CA ARG A 105 -11.30 26.36 3.48
C ARG A 105 -10.36 27.07 2.51
N THR A 106 -10.29 26.64 1.25
CA THR A 106 -9.44 27.30 0.25
C THR A 106 -9.93 28.71 -0.09
N GLU A 107 -11.24 28.92 -0.16
CA GLU A 107 -11.84 30.24 -0.40
C GLU A 107 -11.61 31.18 0.79
N LYS A 108 -11.79 30.69 2.03
CA LYS A 108 -11.55 31.46 3.26
C LYS A 108 -10.08 31.89 3.43
N ASN A 109 -9.13 31.04 3.05
CA ASN A 109 -7.70 31.37 3.12
C ASN A 109 -7.27 32.36 2.02
N LYS A 110 -7.89 32.34 0.84
CA LYS A 110 -7.66 33.35 -0.20
C LYS A 110 -8.26 34.72 0.15
N ALA A 111 -9.34 34.75 0.93
CA ALA A 111 -10.03 35.98 1.33
C ALA A 111 -9.41 36.72 2.53
N LYS A 112 -8.35 36.19 3.15
CA LYS A 112 -7.56 36.92 4.16
C LYS A 112 -6.23 37.36 3.54
N PRO A 113 -6.18 38.48 2.79
CA PRO A 113 -4.91 39.04 2.35
C PRO A 113 -4.13 39.51 3.58
N SER A 114 -2.84 39.17 3.58
CA SER A 114 -1.82 39.64 4.50
C SER A 114 -1.88 41.16 4.61
N LYS A 115 -2.22 41.68 5.79
CA LYS A 115 -1.93 43.08 6.13
C LYS A 115 -0.44 43.12 6.46
N HIS A 116 0.36 43.67 5.55
CA HIS A 116 1.73 44.08 5.79
C HIS A 116 1.82 45.59 5.59
#